data_AF-A0A2S3ZLH9-F1
#
_entry.id   AF-A0A2S3ZLH9-F1
#
_cell.length_a   1.000
_cell.length_b   1.000
_cell.length_c   1.000
_cell.angle_alpha   90.00
_cell.angle_beta   90.00
_cell.angle_gamma   90.00
#
_symmetry.space_group_name_H-M   'P 1'
#
loop_
_entity.id
_entity.type
_entity.pdbx_description
1 polymer ?
#
loop_
_entity_poly.entity_id
_entity_poly.type
_entity_poly.pdbx_seq_one_letter_code
_entity_poly.pdbx_strand_id
1 'polypeptide(L)'
;MSRVSIVLDLAAHEYRALAAIAGSRGVQSHVLIEQLVRHALNTSRPAPVPAPKSEAQSQPKPKYVPRPMPKRSKAMIRTDRDEQFVAVSKLHGQGLSDGQIAAQLGINAAMARQRRLQLKLPAQGKPGRRPRTTNAAPAAEKS
;
A
#
# COMPACT_ATOMS: atom_id res chain seq x y z
N MET A 1 -17.51 -30.26 6.17
CA MET A 1 -16.54 -29.30 6.75
C MET A 1 -15.90 -29.97 7.96
N SER A 2 -14.63 -30.36 7.85
CA SER A 2 -13.93 -31.01 8.96
C SER A 2 -13.55 -29.95 10.00
N ARG A 3 -14.00 -30.11 11.25
CA ARG A 3 -13.59 -29.28 12.39
C ARG A 3 -12.53 -30.05 13.16
N VAL A 4 -11.38 -29.42 13.38
CA VAL A 4 -10.29 -29.95 14.20
C VAL A 4 -10.29 -29.17 15.51
N SER A 5 -10.33 -29.88 16.63
CA SER A 5 -10.21 -29.27 17.96
C SER A 5 -8.80 -29.51 18.47
N ILE A 6 -8.12 -28.45 18.90
CA ILE A 6 -6.76 -28.51 19.44
C ILE A 6 -6.83 -28.03 20.88
N VAL A 7 -6.34 -28.84 21.81
CA VAL A 7 -6.16 -28.43 23.21
C VAL A 7 -4.79 -27.75 23.31
N LEU A 8 -4.75 -26.57 23.92
CA LEU A 8 -3.54 -25.78 24.10
C LEU A 8 -3.23 -25.67 25.59
N ASP A 9 -2.06 -26.16 25.97
CA ASP A 9 -1.53 -25.98 27.32
C ASP A 9 -0.82 -24.63 27.38
N LEU A 10 -1.52 -23.64 27.93
CA LEU A 10 -1.01 -22.28 28.14
C LEU A 10 -0.77 -22.06 29.62
N ALA A 11 0.36 -21.47 29.97
CA ALA A 11 0.59 -21.03 31.35
C ALA A 11 -0.40 -19.91 31.70
N ALA A 12 -0.76 -19.80 32.99
CA ALA A 12 -1.78 -18.85 33.43
C ALA A 12 -1.47 -17.39 33.04
N HIS A 13 -0.20 -17.00 33.03
CA HIS A 13 0.23 -15.65 32.64
C HIS A 13 0.11 -15.41 31.13
N GLU A 14 0.37 -16.42 30.30
CA GLU A 14 0.20 -16.37 28.85
C GLU A 14 -1.28 -16.22 28.48
N TYR A 15 -2.15 -17.00 29.14
CA TYR A 15 -3.59 -16.88 28.95
C TYR A 15 -4.11 -15.49 29.34
N ARG A 16 -3.63 -14.91 30.45
CA ARG A 16 -3.98 -13.54 30.85
C ARG A 16 -3.53 -12.51 29.82
N ALA A 17 -2.31 -12.61 29.31
CA ALA A 17 -1.81 -11.73 28.26
C ALA A 17 -2.65 -11.84 26.98
N LEU A 18 -2.95 -13.07 26.56
CA LEU A 18 -3.81 -13.35 25.40
C LEU A 18 -5.21 -12.74 25.58
N ALA A 19 -5.84 -12.95 26.74
CA ALA A 19 -7.16 -12.42 27.05
C ALA A 19 -7.18 -10.88 27.08
N ALA A 20 -6.13 -10.24 27.62
CA ALA A 20 -6.00 -8.79 27.62
C ALA A 20 -5.90 -8.22 26.19
N ILE A 21 -5.08 -8.86 25.33
CA ILE A 21 -4.97 -8.47 23.91
C ILE A 21 -6.30 -8.66 23.20
N ALA A 22 -6.99 -9.79 23.42
CA ALA A 22 -8.29 -10.06 22.83
C ALA A 22 -9.32 -9.00 23.25
N GLY A 23 -9.36 -8.68 24.55
CA GLY A 23 -10.23 -7.65 25.11
C GLY A 23 -9.98 -6.27 24.51
N SER A 24 -8.71 -5.86 24.37
CA SER A 24 -8.35 -4.57 23.74
C SER A 24 -8.79 -4.47 22.28
N ARG A 25 -8.93 -5.61 21.59
CA ARG A 25 -9.34 -5.70 20.19
C ARG A 25 -10.83 -6.00 20.01
N GLY A 26 -11.58 -6.18 21.10
CA GLY A 26 -12.99 -6.56 21.06
C GLY A 26 -13.24 -7.93 20.43
N VAL A 27 -12.28 -8.84 20.50
CA VAL A 27 -12.38 -10.20 19.93
C VAL A 27 -12.21 -11.26 21.01
N GLN A 28 -12.73 -12.46 20.77
CA GLN A 28 -12.54 -13.59 21.68
C GLN A 28 -11.14 -14.19 21.52
N SER A 29 -10.57 -14.70 22.63
CA SER A 29 -9.21 -15.28 22.65
C SER A 29 -9.00 -16.39 21.61
N HIS A 30 -9.99 -17.25 21.39
CA HIS A 30 -9.89 -18.34 20.41
C HIS A 30 -9.80 -17.82 18.96
N VAL A 31 -10.50 -16.72 18.64
CA VAL A 31 -10.44 -16.07 17.30
C VAL A 31 -9.05 -15.49 17.07
N LEU A 32 -8.45 -14.91 18.10
CA LEU A 32 -7.10 -14.36 18.03
C LEU A 32 -6.05 -15.46 17.79
N ILE A 33 -6.18 -16.60 18.46
CA ILE A 33 -5.34 -17.78 18.22
C ILE A 33 -5.48 -18.25 16.77
N GLU A 34 -6.71 -18.35 16.25
CA GLU A 34 -6.94 -18.77 14.86
C GLU A 34 -6.28 -17.82 13.85
N GLN A 35 -6.36 -16.50 14.09
CA GLN A 35 -5.70 -15.50 13.27
C GLN A 35 -4.17 -15.64 13.29
N LEU A 36 -3.60 -15.89 14.47
CA LEU A 36 -2.16 -16.11 14.62
C LEU A 36 -1.69 -17.35 13.87
N VAL A 37 -2.42 -18.46 13.97
CA VAL A 37 -2.11 -19.69 13.23
C VAL A 37 -2.17 -19.46 11.72
N ARG A 38 -3.22 -18.79 11.23
CA ARG A 38 -3.33 -18.44 9.80
C ARG A 38 -2.16 -17.58 9.34
N HIS A 39 -1.77 -16.59 10.15
CA HIS A 39 -0.64 -15.72 9.83
C HIS A 39 0.67 -16.50 9.78
N ALA A 40 0.94 -17.35 10.78
CA ALA A 40 2.13 -18.19 10.84
C ALA A 40 2.25 -19.13 9.63
N LEU A 41 1.15 -19.76 9.23
CA LEU A 41 1.10 -20.63 8.05
C LEU A 41 1.35 -19.85 6.75
N ASN A 42 0.81 -18.63 6.64
CA ASN A 42 1.05 -17.77 5.48
C ASN A 42 2.51 -17.30 5.41
N THR A 43 3.13 -16.99 6.54
CA THR A 43 4.55 -16.59 6.60
C THR A 43 5.50 -17.77 6.39
N SER A 44 5.07 -18.99 6.69
CA SER A 44 5.85 -20.21 6.49
C SER A 44 5.94 -20.65 5.03
N ARG A 45 5.24 -19.99 4.10
CA ARG A 45 5.41 -20.29 2.68
C ARG A 45 6.80 -19.79 2.25
N PRO A 46 7.75 -20.67 1.93
CA PRO A 46 9.09 -20.23 1.53
C PRO A 46 8.94 -19.32 0.30
N ALA A 47 9.54 -18.13 0.39
CA ALA A 47 9.67 -17.25 -0.75
C ALA A 47 10.27 -18.08 -1.91
N PRO A 48 9.67 -18.08 -3.11
CA PRO A 48 10.26 -18.77 -4.24
C PRO A 48 11.68 -18.25 -4.40
N VAL A 49 12.64 -19.17 -4.34
CA VAL A 49 14.06 -18.89 -4.53
C VAL A 49 14.18 -18.04 -5.81
N PRO A 50 14.83 -16.87 -5.78
CA PRO A 50 15.06 -16.10 -6.99
C PRO A 50 15.89 -16.97 -7.94
N ALA A 51 15.27 -17.46 -9.00
CA ALA A 51 15.94 -18.26 -10.02
C ALA A 51 17.18 -17.48 -10.52
N PRO A 52 18.32 -18.16 -10.73
CA PRO A 52 19.50 -17.52 -11.29
C PRO A 52 19.14 -16.90 -12.64
N LYS A 53 19.60 -15.67 -12.85
CA LYS A 53 19.43 -14.90 -14.09
C LYS A 53 19.88 -15.75 -15.28
N SER A 54 18.93 -16.39 -15.96
CA SER A 54 19.21 -17.04 -17.24
C SER A 54 19.60 -15.97 -18.24
N GLU A 55 20.80 -16.14 -18.81
CA GLU A 55 21.34 -15.39 -19.93
C GLU A 55 20.31 -15.26 -21.06
N ALA A 56 20.38 -14.12 -21.72
CA ALA A 56 19.49 -13.67 -22.76
C ALA A 56 19.40 -14.66 -23.93
N GLN A 57 18.46 -15.60 -23.86
CA GLN A 57 17.88 -16.20 -25.06
C GLN A 57 16.87 -15.22 -25.64
N SER A 58 17.22 -14.64 -26.78
CA SER A 58 16.39 -13.80 -27.64
C SER A 58 15.20 -14.61 -28.18
N GLN A 59 14.18 -14.80 -27.34
CA GLN A 59 12.89 -15.30 -27.78
C GLN A 59 12.27 -14.28 -28.75
N PRO A 60 11.78 -14.70 -29.93
CA PRO A 60 11.08 -13.82 -30.86
C PRO A 60 9.86 -13.23 -30.16
N LYS A 61 9.72 -11.89 -30.23
CA LYS A 61 8.61 -11.15 -29.60
C LYS A 61 7.28 -11.82 -29.96
N PRO A 62 6.54 -12.37 -28.99
CA PRO A 62 5.24 -12.96 -29.29
C PRO A 62 4.34 -11.87 -29.89
N LYS A 63 3.67 -12.19 -31.00
CA LYS A 63 2.63 -11.32 -31.57
C LYS A 63 1.66 -10.95 -30.47
N TYR A 64 1.48 -9.64 -30.24
CA TYR A 64 0.63 -9.10 -29.18
C TYR A 64 -0.80 -9.61 -29.39
N VAL A 65 -1.22 -10.56 -28.54
CA VAL A 65 -2.63 -10.92 -28.39
C VAL A 65 -3.16 -10.10 -27.21
N PRO A 66 -4.08 -9.16 -27.42
CA PRO A 66 -4.66 -8.40 -26.31
C PRO A 66 -5.39 -9.39 -25.39
N ARG A 67 -4.79 -9.69 -24.23
CA ARG A 67 -5.49 -10.40 -23.18
C ARG A 67 -6.56 -9.46 -22.60
N PRO A 68 -7.83 -9.86 -22.56
CA PRO A 68 -8.84 -9.07 -21.89
C PRO A 68 -8.50 -9.02 -20.40
N MET A 69 -8.01 -7.87 -19.93
CA MET A 69 -7.86 -7.67 -18.49
C MET A 69 -9.24 -7.75 -17.84
N PRO A 70 -9.39 -8.44 -16.70
CA PRO A 70 -10.64 -8.45 -15.98
C PRO A 70 -10.99 -7.01 -15.63
N LYS A 71 -12.13 -6.54 -16.13
CA LYS A 71 -12.63 -5.19 -15.83
C LYS A 71 -12.88 -5.15 -14.32
N ARG A 72 -12.04 -4.40 -13.59
CA ARG A 72 -12.28 -4.13 -12.17
C ARG A 72 -13.69 -3.58 -12.02
N SER A 73 -14.48 -4.20 -11.17
CA SER A 73 -15.86 -3.77 -10.94
C SER A 73 -15.87 -2.34 -10.40
N LYS A 74 -16.84 -1.53 -10.84
CA LYS A 74 -16.98 -0.13 -10.36
C LYS A 74 -17.08 -0.02 -8.83
N ALA A 75 -17.60 -1.06 -8.17
CA ALA A 75 -17.68 -1.14 -6.72
C ALA A 75 -16.29 -1.17 -6.06
N MET A 76 -15.37 -2.01 -6.55
CA MET A 76 -13.99 -2.08 -6.02
C MET A 76 -13.21 -0.76 -6.21
N ILE A 77 -13.49 -0.03 -7.28
CA ILE A 77 -12.82 1.27 -7.53
C ILE A 77 -13.25 2.32 -6.49
N ARG A 78 -14.49 2.24 -5.98
CA ARG A 78 -14.99 3.16 -4.96
C ARG A 78 -14.36 2.88 -3.59
N THR A 79 -14.28 1.62 -3.18
CA THR A 79 -13.68 1.24 -1.90
C THR A 79 -12.20 1.62 -1.82
N ASP A 80 -11.42 1.29 -2.85
CA ASP A 80 -10.00 1.68 -2.94
C ASP A 80 -9.82 3.20 -2.88
N ARG A 81 -10.78 3.95 -3.44
CA ARG A 81 -10.76 5.40 -3.42
C ARG A 81 -11.00 5.93 -2.01
N ASP A 82 -12.02 5.45 -1.32
CA ASP A 82 -12.40 5.91 0.01
C ASP A 82 -11.33 5.60 1.06
N GLU A 83 -10.71 4.42 1.00
CA GLU A 83 -9.59 4.05 1.87
C GLU A 83 -8.40 5.02 1.71
N GLN A 84 -8.06 5.36 0.47
CA GLN A 84 -7.00 6.33 0.19
C GLN A 84 -7.37 7.75 0.66
N PHE A 85 -8.65 8.13 0.73
CA PHE A 85 -9.08 9.42 1.29
C PHE A 85 -8.87 9.47 2.80
N VAL A 86 -9.29 8.42 3.51
CA VAL A 86 -9.09 8.30 4.97
C VAL A 86 -7.59 8.32 5.29
N ALA A 87 -6.79 7.59 4.51
CA ALA A 87 -5.35 7.51 4.74
C ALA A 87 -4.64 8.85 4.49
N VAL A 88 -5.00 9.59 3.43
CA VAL A 88 -4.47 10.93 3.18
C VAL A 88 -4.81 11.89 4.32
N SER A 89 -6.06 11.87 4.82
CA SER A 89 -6.46 12.72 5.95
C SER A 89 -5.65 12.43 7.22
N LYS A 90 -5.43 11.15 7.51
CA LYS A 90 -4.69 10.72 8.70
C LYS A 90 -3.22 11.13 8.63
N LEU A 91 -2.56 10.89 7.50
CA LEU A 91 -1.15 11.23 7.31
C LEU A 91 -0.95 12.76 7.26
N HIS A 92 -1.89 13.50 6.67
CA HIS A 92 -1.86 14.96 6.71
C HIS A 92 -1.98 15.53 8.13
N GLY A 93 -2.81 14.91 8.98
CA GLY A 93 -2.91 15.26 10.40
C GLY A 93 -1.62 15.04 11.20
N GLN A 94 -0.69 14.22 10.68
CA GLN A 94 0.66 14.03 11.24
C GLN A 94 1.68 15.07 10.75
N GLY A 95 1.25 16.04 9.92
CA GLY A 95 2.11 17.08 9.35
C GLY A 95 2.96 16.62 8.16
N LEU A 96 2.66 15.45 7.58
CA LEU A 96 3.36 14.94 6.40
C LEU A 96 3.05 15.78 5.16
N SER A 97 4.06 16.01 4.34
CA SER A 97 3.92 16.68 3.04
C SER A 97 3.33 15.74 1.98
N ASP A 98 2.75 16.31 0.91
CA ASP A 98 2.14 15.54 -0.19
C ASP A 98 3.09 14.47 -0.78
N GLY A 99 4.39 14.75 -0.83
CA GLY A 99 5.42 13.80 -1.31
C GLY A 99 5.66 12.63 -0.36
N GLN A 100 5.62 12.86 0.95
CA GLN A 100 5.77 11.80 1.95
C GLN A 100 4.49 10.96 2.06
N ILE A 101 3.32 11.60 2.01
CA ILE A 101 2.02 10.91 1.92
C ILE A 101 1.99 9.99 0.70
N ALA A 102 2.48 10.47 -0.44
CA ALA A 102 2.56 9.69 -1.66
C ALA A 102 3.49 8.48 -1.54
N ALA A 103 4.68 8.66 -0.98
CA ALA A 103 5.63 7.57 -0.73
C ALA A 103 5.03 6.50 0.19
N GLN A 104 4.30 6.91 1.22
CA GLN A 104 3.74 6.00 2.22
C GLN A 104 2.51 5.22 1.71
N LEU A 105 1.73 5.82 0.80
CA LEU A 105 0.57 5.18 0.18
C LEU A 105 0.91 4.45 -1.14
N GLY A 106 2.14 4.55 -1.62
CA GLY A 106 2.54 3.99 -2.92
C GLY A 106 1.83 4.66 -4.11
N ILE A 107 1.43 5.92 -3.97
CA ILE A 107 0.73 6.69 -5.02
C ILE A 107 1.60 7.83 -5.54
N ASN A 108 1.17 8.44 -6.64
CA ASN A 108 1.82 9.65 -7.17
C ASN A 108 1.56 10.87 -6.25
N ALA A 109 2.56 11.72 -6.05
CA ALA A 109 2.46 13.00 -5.35
C ALA A 109 1.35 13.91 -5.91
N ALA A 110 1.15 13.92 -7.23
CA ALA A 110 0.04 14.66 -7.84
C ALA A 110 -1.33 14.13 -7.38
N MET A 111 -1.44 12.82 -7.22
CA MET A 111 -2.67 12.17 -6.75
C MET A 111 -2.92 12.41 -5.26
N ALA A 112 -1.87 12.37 -4.44
CA ALA A 112 -1.94 12.77 -3.02
C ALA A 112 -2.41 14.23 -2.88
N ARG A 113 -1.81 15.17 -3.64
CA ARG A 113 -2.24 16.57 -3.69
C ARG A 113 -3.70 16.71 -4.11
N GLN A 114 -4.14 16.02 -5.16
CA GLN A 114 -5.52 16.09 -5.63
C GLN A 114 -6.51 15.57 -4.57
N ARG A 115 -6.17 14.49 -3.86
CA ARG A 115 -6.99 13.96 -2.75
C ARG A 115 -7.04 14.93 -1.57
N ARG A 116 -5.91 15.55 -1.21
CA ARG A 116 -5.85 16.61 -0.20
C ARG A 116 -6.76 17.79 -0.55
N LEU A 117 -6.75 18.24 -1.80
CA LEU A 117 -7.63 19.31 -2.28
C LEU A 117 -9.12 18.93 -2.24
N GLN A 118 -9.45 17.68 -2.59
CA GLN A 118 -10.83 17.17 -2.49
C GLN A 118 -11.31 17.12 -1.03
N LEU A 119 -10.40 16.89 -0.07
CA LEU A 119 -10.67 16.99 1.37
C LEU A 119 -10.61 18.42 1.92
N LYS A 120 -10.34 19.42 1.07
CA LYS A 120 -10.17 20.83 1.46
C LYS A 120 -9.10 21.06 2.54
N LEU A 121 -8.07 20.21 2.59
CA LEU A 121 -6.99 20.30 3.56
C LEU A 121 -5.89 21.29 3.08
N PRO A 122 -5.31 22.11 3.98
CA PRO A 122 -4.29 23.10 3.62
C PRO A 122 -2.99 22.44 3.16
N ALA A 123 -2.16 23.16 2.40
CA ALA A 123 -0.90 22.62 1.92
C ALA A 123 0.14 22.57 3.04
N GLN A 124 0.62 21.36 3.36
CA GLN A 124 1.75 21.13 4.25
C GLN A 124 3.02 21.14 3.39
N GLY A 125 3.66 22.29 3.27
CA GLY A 125 4.91 22.43 2.52
C GLY A 125 5.11 23.82 1.92
N LYS A 126 6.36 24.28 1.91
CA LYS A 126 6.74 25.51 1.20
C LYS A 126 6.39 25.34 -0.29
N PRO A 127 5.80 26.35 -0.96
CA PRO A 127 5.51 26.28 -2.38
C PRO A 127 6.83 26.09 -3.14
N GLY A 128 7.12 24.86 -3.54
CA GLY A 128 8.28 24.51 -4.34
C GLY A 128 8.09 25.01 -5.77
N ARG A 129 8.12 26.32 -5.98
CA ARG A 129 8.35 26.90 -7.30
C ARG A 129 9.84 26.78 -7.57
N ARG A 130 10.24 25.86 -8.45
CA ARG A 130 11.42 26.15 -9.26
C ARG A 130 10.96 27.13 -10.34
N PRO A 131 11.56 28.32 -10.47
CA PRO A 131 11.35 29.14 -11.65
C PRO A 131 11.76 28.29 -12.84
N ARG A 132 10.83 28.06 -13.76
CA ARG A 132 11.13 27.45 -15.05
C ARG A 132 11.92 28.52 -15.82
N THR A 133 13.23 28.53 -15.63
CA THR A 133 14.15 29.32 -16.44
C THR A 133 14.15 28.71 -17.84
N THR A 134 13.19 29.11 -18.66
CA THR A 134 13.34 29.03 -20.12
C THR A 134 14.42 30.03 -20.48
N ASN A 135 15.69 29.61 -20.40
CA ASN A 135 16.77 30.27 -21.13
C ASN A 135 16.56 29.93 -22.61
N ALA A 136 15.57 30.58 -23.23
CA ALA A 136 15.55 30.76 -24.68
C ALA A 136 16.56 31.87 -24.95
N ALA A 137 17.77 31.48 -25.34
CA ALA A 137 18.83 32.39 -25.72
C ALA A 137 18.37 33.28 -26.89
N PRO A 138 18.66 34.58 -26.87
CA PRO A 138 18.43 35.45 -28.02
C PRO A 138 19.45 35.06 -29.10
N ALA A 139 18.96 34.57 -30.24
CA ALA A 139 19.79 34.41 -31.43
C ALA A 139 20.19 35.82 -31.89
N ALA A 140 21.43 36.19 -31.60
CA ALA A 140 22.05 37.43 -32.02
C ALA A 140 22.05 37.52 -33.55
N GLU A 141 21.56 38.66 -34.04
CA GLU A 141 21.95 39.26 -35.31
C GLU A 141 23.48 39.15 -35.47
N LYS A 142 23.91 38.57 -36.60
CA LYS A 142 25.21 38.88 -37.17
C LYS A 142 24.98 39.44 -38.56
N SER A 143 25.56 40.63 -38.72
CA SER A 143 25.69 41.48 -39.90
C SER A 143 26.30 40.77 -41.10
#